data_AF-A0A1E8VWU3-F1
#
_entry.id   AF-A0A1E8VWU3-F1
#
_cell.length_a   1.000
_cell.length_b   1.000
_cell.length_c   1.000
_cell.angle_alpha   90.00
_cell.angle_beta   90.00
_cell.angle_gamma   90.00
#
_symmetry.space_group_name_H-M   'P 1'
#
loop_
_entity.id
_entity.type
_entity.pdbx_description
1 polymer ?
#
loop_
_entity_poly.entity_id
_entity_poly.type
_entity_poly.pdbx_seq_one_letter_code
_entity_poly.pdbx_strand_id
1 'polypeptide(L)' 'MAVSDAQKRADAKYKRERTKTAVVRFYPAEEELWGWLSAQPNKQGYVKRLIREDMERHR' A
#
# COMPACT_ATOMS: atom_id res chain seq x y z
N MET A 1 0.37 24.09 9.96
CA MET A 1 -0.15 23.84 11.33
C MET A 1 0.52 22.58 11.86
N ALA A 2 1.04 22.59 13.09
CA ALA A 2 1.63 21.40 13.69
C ALA A 2 0.51 20.43 14.12
N VAL A 3 0.64 19.14 13.77
CA VAL A 3 -0.33 18.10 14.14
C VAL A 3 -0.23 17.85 15.65
N SER A 4 -1.35 17.96 16.37
CA SER A 4 -1.40 17.73 17.81
C SER A 4 -1.24 16.24 18.14
N ASP A 5 -0.80 15.93 19.37
CA ASP A 5 -0.66 14.53 19.78
C ASP A 5 -2.00 13.80 19.84
N ALA A 6 -3.09 14.52 20.09
CA ALA A 6 -4.45 13.98 19.98
C ALA A 6 -4.78 13.53 18.55
N GLN A 7 -4.41 14.32 17.53
CA GLN A 7 -4.60 13.97 16.12
C GLN A 7 -3.77 12.73 15.72
N LYS A 8 -2.50 12.65 16.16
CA LYS A 8 -1.66 11.47 15.90
C LYS A 8 -2.26 10.19 16.49
N ARG A 9 -2.80 10.25 17.72
CA ARG A 9 -3.45 9.11 18.38
C ARG A 9 -4.72 8.69 17.65
N ALA A 10 -5.52 9.64 17.20
CA ALA A 10 -6.74 9.37 16.44
C ALA A 10 -6.41 8.67 15.10
N ASP A 11 -5.41 9.17 14.37
CA ASP A 11 -4.96 8.56 13.11
C ASP A 11 -4.44 7.13 13.31
N ALA A 12 -3.63 6.92 14.35
CA ALA A 12 -3.13 5.59 14.68
C ALA A 12 -4.27 4.61 15.01
N LYS A 13 -5.27 5.06 15.78
CA LYS A 13 -6.46 4.26 16.10
C LYS A 13 -7.23 3.89 14.84
N TYR A 14 -7.51 4.85 13.96
CA TYR A 14 -8.22 4.60 12.72
C TYR A 14 -7.46 3.63 11.82
N LYS A 15 -6.17 3.85 11.60
CA LYS A 15 -5.34 2.96 10.79
C LYS A 15 -5.36 1.53 11.34
N ARG A 16 -5.24 1.36 12.66
CA ARG A 16 -5.29 0.04 13.30
C ARG A 16 -6.65 -0.64 13.17
N GLU A 17 -7.74 0.09 13.40
CA GLU A 17 -9.08 -0.51 13.54
C GLU A 17 -9.85 -0.61 12.22
N ARG A 18 -9.56 0.25 11.25
CA ARG A 18 -10.37 0.43 10.04
C ARG A 18 -9.64 0.09 8.74
N THR A 19 -8.36 -0.25 8.79
CA THR A 19 -7.59 -0.64 7.60
C THR A 19 -7.02 -2.05 7.74
N LYS A 20 -6.75 -2.69 6.61
CA LYS A 20 -6.05 -3.98 6.53
C LYS A 20 -4.76 -3.75 5.77
N THR A 21 -3.66 -4.27 6.33
CA THR A 21 -2.32 -4.14 5.74
C THR A 21 -1.87 -5.49 5.22
N ALA A 22 -1.49 -5.55 3.95
CA ALA A 22 -0.73 -6.65 3.39
C ALA A 22 0.74 -6.22 3.26
N VAL A 23 1.66 -7.05 3.72
CA VAL A 23 3.11 -6.80 3.63
C VAL A 23 3.69 -7.77 2.61
N VAL A 24 4.37 -7.23 1.61
CA VAL A 24 5.09 -8.00 0.58
C VAL A 24 6.57 -7.67 0.71
N ARG A 25 7.41 -8.71 0.77
CA ARG A 25 8.87 -8.57 0.80
C ARG A 25 9.40 -8.95 -0.58
N PHE A 26 10.32 -8.13 -1.10
CA PHE A 26 11.06 -8.41 -2.32
C PHE A 26 12.47 -8.83 -1.93
N TYR A 27 12.89 -10.01 -2.35
CA TYR A 27 14.24 -10.53 -2.14
C TYR A 27 15.22 -9.97 -3.18
N PRO A 28 16.54 -10.11 -2.99
CA PRO A 28 17.53 -9.60 -3.96
C PRO A 28 17.32 -10.14 -5.39
N ALA A 29 16.82 -11.36 -5.54
CA ALA A 29 16.49 -11.94 -6.85
C ALA A 29 15.30 -11.25 -7.56
N GLU A 30 14.53 -10.44 -6.84
CA GLU A 30 13.35 -9.72 -7.33
C GLU A 30 13.65 -8.21 -7.50
N GLU A 31 14.92 -7.84 -7.65
CA GLU A 31 15.34 -6.44 -7.81
C GLU A 31 14.64 -5.76 -8.99
N GLU A 32 14.41 -6.48 -10.09
CA GLU A 32 13.66 -5.97 -11.23
C GLU A 32 12.20 -5.64 -10.87
N LEU A 33 11.51 -6.54 -10.15
CA LEU A 33 10.13 -6.31 -9.69
C LEU A 33 10.06 -5.12 -8.72
N TRP A 34 11.04 -5.03 -7.81
CA TRP A 34 11.16 -3.91 -6.91
C TRP A 34 11.42 -2.60 -7.67
N GLY A 35 12.30 -2.60 -8.67
CA GLY A 35 12.60 -1.46 -9.53
C GLY A 35 11.36 -0.99 -10.27
N TRP A 36 10.59 -1.93 -10.85
CA TRP A 36 9.35 -1.62 -11.54
C TRP A 36 8.30 -0.99 -10.62
N LEU A 37 8.07 -1.57 -9.44
CA LEU A 37 7.17 -0.98 -8.44
C LEU A 37 7.68 0.39 -7.97
N SER A 38 9.00 0.53 -7.82
CA SER A 38 9.67 1.75 -7.38
C SER A 38 9.48 2.91 -8.35
N ALA A 39 9.48 2.65 -9.65
CA ALA A 39 9.24 3.64 -10.69
C ALA A 39 7.80 4.18 -10.72
N GLN A 40 6.84 3.50 -10.08
CA GLN A 40 5.44 3.94 -10.12
C GLN A 40 5.23 5.19 -9.25
N PRO A 41 4.55 6.24 -9.77
CA PRO A 41 4.28 7.47 -9.02
C PRO A 41 3.37 7.23 -7.80
N ASN A 42 2.51 6.21 -7.86
CA ASN A 42 1.71 5.75 -6.73
C ASN A 42 1.71 4.21 -6.64
N LYS A 43 2.58 3.66 -5.78
CA LYS A 43 2.74 2.22 -5.55
C LYS A 43 1.46 1.54 -5.06
N GLN A 44 0.79 2.14 -4.09
CA GLN A 44 -0.44 1.58 -3.52
C GLN A 44 -1.57 1.57 -4.55
N GLY A 45 -1.69 2.66 -5.32
CA GLY A 45 -2.66 2.78 -6.40
C GLY A 45 -2.40 1.75 -7.51
N TYR A 46 -1.13 1.60 -7.91
CA TYR A 46 -0.70 0.61 -8.90
C TYR A 46 -1.10 -0.81 -8.49
N VAL A 47 -0.73 -1.24 -7.28
CA VAL A 47 -1.07 -2.59 -6.78
C VAL A 47 -2.59 -2.78 -6.68
N LYS A 48 -3.33 -1.81 -6.14
CA LYS A 48 -4.81 -1.91 -6.05
C LYS A 48 -5.49 -1.95 -7.42
N ARG A 49 -4.92 -1.27 -8.43
CA ARG A 49 -5.43 -1.33 -9.80
C ARG A 49 -5.23 -2.73 -10.38
N LEU A 50 -4.04 -3.31 -10.25
CA LEU A 50 -3.76 -4.67 -10.72
C LEU A 50 -4.68 -5.71 -10.07
N ILE A 51 -4.89 -5.63 -8.75
CA ILE A 51 -5.81 -6.53 -8.04
C ILE A 51 -7.23 -6.40 -8.60
N ARG A 52 -7.71 -5.17 -8.87
CA ARG A 52 -9.04 -4.97 -9.44
C ARG A 52 -9.15 -5.54 -10.85
N GLU A 53 -8.16 -5.29 -11.70
CA GLU A 53 -8.11 -5.83 -13.06
C GLU A 53 -8.08 -7.37 -13.05
N ASP A 54 -7.36 -7.97 -12.11
CA ASP A 54 -7.33 -9.42 -11.91
C ASP A 54 -8.69 -9.98 -11.46
N MET A 55 -9.35 -9.33 -10.49
CA MET A 55 -10.69 -9.70 -10.03
C MET A 55 -11.72 -9.69 -11.18
N GLU A 56 -11.70 -8.66 -12.03
CA GLU A 56 -12.64 -8.56 -13.16
C GLU A 56 -12.38 -9.62 -14.24
N ARG A 57 -11.14 -10.10 -14.40
CA ARG A 57 -10.83 -11.19 -15.34
C ARG A 57 -11.34 -12.55 -14.87
N HIS A 58 -11.51 -12.72 -13.55
CA HIS A 58 -11.94 -13.97 -12.92
C HIS A 58 -13.44 -13.99 -12.59
N ARG A 59 -14.19 -12.98 -13.05
CA ARG A 59 -15.62 -12.83 -12.82
C ARG A 59 -16.42 -13.19 -14.07
#